data_AF-A0A2A5KK88-F1
#
_entry.id   AF-A0A2A5KK88-F1
#
_cell.length_a   1.000
_cell.length_b   1.000
_cell.length_c   1.000
_cell.angle_alpha   90.00
_cell.angle_beta   90.00
_cell.angle_gamma   90.00
#
_symmetry.space_group_name_H-M   'P 1'
#
loop_
_entity.id
_entity.type
_entity.pdbx_description
1 polymer ?
#
loop_
_entity_poly.entity_id
_entity_poly.type
_entity_poly.pdbx_seq_one_letter_code
_entity_poly.pdbx_strand_id
1 'polypeptide(L)'
;MKFKVIEGGLGQAALTDWRIEEDGRPNRDDVRREAVRRLNDSGYHPSRIREFVTGAPMPAALQYLSMQIDFAAEALSRLDPIPADFRSDGYWPAYS
;
A
#
# COMPACT_ATOMS: atom_id res chain seq x y z
N MET A 1 -10.59 35.59 10.50
CA MET A 1 -10.34 34.42 9.61
C MET A 1 -10.39 33.15 10.46
N LYS A 2 -11.14 32.12 10.06
CA LYS A 2 -11.24 30.84 10.78
C LYS A 2 -10.48 29.77 9.99
N PHE A 3 -9.39 29.27 10.54
CA PHE A 3 -8.68 28.11 9.98
C PHE A 3 -9.39 26.85 10.47
N LYS A 4 -9.95 26.05 9.55
CA LYS A 4 -10.53 24.76 9.87
C LYS A 4 -9.41 23.72 9.82
N VAL A 5 -9.10 23.14 10.97
CA VAL A 5 -8.12 22.05 11.13
C VAL A 5 -8.69 20.79 10.47
N ILE A 6 -7.86 20.11 9.66
CA ILE A 6 -8.18 18.78 9.15
C ILE A 6 -7.84 17.80 10.28
N GLU A 7 -8.86 17.20 10.89
CA GLU A 7 -8.67 16.04 11.76
C GLU A 7 -8.18 14.86 10.91
N GLY A 8 -6.91 14.48 11.11
CA GLY A 8 -6.32 13.31 10.49
C GLY A 8 -6.91 12.04 11.10
N GLY A 9 -7.84 11.39 10.39
CA GLY A 9 -8.43 10.11 10.74
C GLY A 9 -7.48 8.92 10.60
N LEU A 10 -6.29 8.97 11.21
CA LEU A 10 -5.41 7.79 11.35
C LEU A 10 -5.94 6.77 12.39
N GLY A 11 -6.95 7.14 13.18
CA GLY A 11 -7.48 6.32 14.28
C GLY A 11 -8.40 5.18 13.86
N GLN A 12 -9.08 5.25 12.71
CA GLN A 12 -10.00 4.19 12.27
C GLN A 12 -9.31 3.03 11.54
N ALA A 13 -8.13 3.25 10.94
CA ALA A 13 -7.41 2.21 10.21
C ALA A 13 -6.92 1.07 11.13
N ALA A 14 -6.55 1.39 12.38
CA ALA A 14 -6.07 0.42 13.35
C ALA A 14 -7.16 -0.51 13.91
N LEU A 15 -8.44 -0.13 13.85
CA LEU A 15 -9.55 -0.96 14.34
C LEU A 15 -9.99 -2.05 13.36
N THR A 16 -9.41 -2.09 12.15
CA THR A 16 -9.78 -3.07 11.12
C THR A 16 -8.82 -4.26 11.07
N ASP A 17 -7.80 -4.28 11.94
CA ASP A 17 -6.68 -5.23 11.85
C ASP A 17 -7.17 -6.69 11.89
N TRP A 18 -8.21 -7.05 12.65
CA TRP A 18 -8.64 -8.46 12.81
C TRP A 18 -10.10 -8.76 12.43
N ARG A 19 -10.69 -8.08 11.43
CA ARG A 19 -11.96 -8.56 10.87
C ARG A 19 -11.72 -9.73 9.90
N ILE A 20 -11.59 -10.93 10.47
CA ILE A 20 -11.66 -12.21 9.76
C ILE A 20 -13.14 -12.53 9.52
N GLU A 21 -13.83 -11.91 8.56
CA GLU A 21 -15.16 -12.35 8.09
C GLU A 21 -15.29 -11.87 6.62
N GLU A 22 -15.43 -12.69 5.57
CA GLU A 22 -16.21 -13.93 5.34
C GLU A 22 -15.34 -15.06 4.70
N ASP A 23 -15.59 -16.32 5.03
CA ASP A 23 -14.93 -17.55 4.53
C ASP A 23 -13.41 -17.75 4.71
N GLY A 24 -12.67 -16.77 5.26
CA GLY A 24 -11.22 -16.89 5.47
C GLY A 24 -10.39 -16.90 4.17
N ARG A 25 -11.03 -16.63 3.02
CA ARG A 25 -10.38 -16.50 1.71
C ARG A 25 -9.99 -15.04 1.49
N PRO A 26 -8.75 -14.76 1.03
CA PRO A 26 -8.36 -13.40 0.69
C PRO A 26 -9.27 -12.79 -0.36
N ASN A 27 -9.56 -11.50 -0.23
CA ASN A 27 -10.31 -10.73 -1.20
C ASN A 27 -9.47 -9.57 -1.77
N ARG A 28 -10.05 -8.82 -2.71
CA ARG A 28 -9.37 -7.69 -3.37
C ARG A 28 -8.97 -6.57 -2.42
N ASP A 29 -9.72 -6.37 -1.33
CA ASP A 29 -9.39 -5.37 -0.32
C ASP A 29 -8.20 -5.81 0.54
N ASP A 30 -8.02 -7.12 0.77
CA ASP A 30 -6.82 -7.66 1.42
C ASP A 30 -5.57 -7.41 0.57
N VAL A 31 -5.65 -7.63 -0.74
CA VAL A 31 -4.56 -7.32 -1.68
C VAL A 31 -4.24 -5.83 -1.67
N ARG A 32 -5.26 -4.95 -1.68
CA ARG A 32 -5.06 -3.50 -1.60
C ARG A 32 -4.40 -3.08 -0.29
N ARG A 33 -4.84 -3.63 0.84
CA ARG A 33 -4.22 -3.37 2.16
C ARG A 33 -2.75 -3.77 2.17
N GLU A 34 -2.42 -4.90 1.58
CA GLU A 34 -1.04 -5.38 1.54
C GLU A 34 -0.15 -4.54 0.61
N ALA A 35 -0.69 -4.06 -0.51
CA ALA A 35 0.00 -3.11 -1.39
C ALA A 35 0.34 -1.81 -0.64
N VAL A 36 -0.64 -1.26 0.10
CA VAL A 36 -0.45 -0.06 0.94
C VAL A 36 0.60 -0.32 2.02
N ARG A 37 0.56 -1.47 2.69
CA ARG A 37 1.57 -1.85 3.70
C ARG A 37 2.98 -1.84 3.10
N ARG A 38 3.18 -2.53 1.97
CA ARG A 38 4.49 -2.56 1.29
C ARG A 38 4.96 -1.18 0.87
N LEU A 39 4.06 -0.31 0.38
CA LEU A 39 4.41 1.05 0.01
C LEU A 39 4.82 1.89 1.23
N ASN A 40 4.14 1.72 2.37
CA ASN A 40 4.51 2.35 3.64
C ASN A 40 5.90 1.91 4.11
N ASP A 41 6.20 0.61 4.01
CA ASP A 41 7.48 0.03 4.45
C ASP A 41 8.66 0.41 3.52
N SER A 42 8.38 0.89 2.31
CA SER A 42 9.42 1.18 1.28
C SER A 42 10.12 2.54 1.43
N GLY A 43 9.61 3.45 2.26
CA GLY A 43 10.10 4.83 2.31
C GLY A 43 9.61 5.73 1.15
N TYR A 44 8.67 5.24 0.33
CA TYR A 44 8.03 6.01 -0.73
C TYR A 44 7.37 7.29 -0.22
N HIS A 45 6.51 7.19 0.81
CA HIS A 45 5.77 8.35 1.32
C HIS A 45 6.68 9.47 1.84
N PRO A 46 7.69 9.20 2.70
CA PRO A 46 8.68 10.21 3.08
C PRO A 46 9.38 10.86 1.89
N SER A 47 9.77 10.08 0.89
CA SER A 47 10.48 10.57 -0.29
C SER A 47 9.61 11.46 -1.17
N ARG A 48 8.33 11.10 -1.33
CA ARG A 48 7.34 11.91 -2.05
C ARG A 48 7.03 13.23 -1.34
N ILE A 49 6.96 13.22 0.00
CA ILE A 49 6.80 14.45 0.79
C ILE A 49 8.02 15.35 0.61
N ARG A 50 9.24 14.78 0.67
CA ARG A 50 10.48 15.54 0.46
C ARG A 50 10.50 16.19 -0.93
N GLU A 51 10.15 15.46 -1.98
CA GLU A 51 10.05 16.01 -3.33
C GLU A 51 9.08 17.18 -3.40
N PHE A 52 7.89 17.04 -2.81
CA PHE A 52 6.91 18.11 -2.77
C PHE A 52 7.41 19.37 -2.03
N VAL A 53 8.08 19.19 -0.89
CA VAL A 53 8.56 20.31 -0.05
C VAL A 53 9.78 21.00 -0.65
N THR A 54 10.70 20.22 -1.23
CA THR A 54 12.03 20.72 -1.63
C THR A 54 12.18 20.93 -3.13
N GLY A 55 11.28 20.38 -3.94
CA GLY A 55 11.41 20.30 -5.40
C GLY A 55 12.51 19.35 -5.88
N ALA A 56 13.25 18.71 -4.96
CA ALA A 56 14.27 17.74 -5.33
C ALA A 56 13.59 16.42 -5.76
N PRO A 57 13.94 15.86 -6.94
CA PRO A 57 13.24 14.70 -7.47
C PRO A 57 13.33 13.50 -6.53
N MET A 58 12.23 12.75 -6.44
CA MET A 58 12.22 11.47 -5.72
C MET A 58 13.16 10.46 -6.40
N PRO A 59 13.84 9.57 -5.65
CA PRO A 59 14.63 8.50 -6.25
C PRO A 59 13.81 7.67 -7.24
N ALA A 60 14.32 7.50 -8.46
CA ALA A 60 13.62 6.77 -9.52
C ALA A 60 13.29 5.33 -9.09
N ALA A 61 14.16 4.68 -8.31
CA ALA A 61 13.92 3.35 -7.77
C ALA A 61 12.61 3.27 -6.95
N LEU A 62 12.27 4.31 -6.17
CA LEU A 62 11.03 4.35 -5.39
C LEU A 62 9.81 4.61 -6.28
N GLN A 63 9.95 5.41 -7.35
CA GLN A 63 8.89 5.59 -8.36
C GLN A 63 8.59 4.26 -9.08
N TYR A 64 9.64 3.54 -9.48
CA TYR A 64 9.48 2.24 -10.12
C TYR A 64 8.90 1.21 -9.18
N LEU A 65 9.35 1.17 -7.93
CA LEU A 65 8.82 0.27 -6.91
C LEU A 65 7.31 0.49 -6.68
N SER A 66 6.84 1.74 -6.57
CA SER A 66 5.41 2.00 -6.39
C SER A 66 4.59 1.49 -7.57
N MET A 67 5.08 1.72 -8.79
CA MET A 67 4.42 1.22 -10.01
C MET A 67 4.38 -0.31 -10.06
N GLN A 68 5.45 -0.99 -9.64
CA GLN A 68 5.49 -2.45 -9.59
C GLN A 68 4.54 -3.02 -8.52
N ILE A 69 4.44 -2.37 -7.35
CA ILE A 69 3.51 -2.75 -6.29
C ILE A 69 2.07 -2.61 -6.79
N ASP A 70 1.73 -1.50 -7.45
CA ASP A 70 0.40 -1.26 -8.00
C ASP A 70 0.04 -2.32 -9.07
N PHE A 71 0.98 -2.63 -9.95
CA PHE A 71 0.80 -3.68 -10.96
C PHE A 71 0.59 -5.06 -10.33
N ALA A 72 1.41 -5.44 -9.35
CA ALA A 72 1.26 -6.72 -8.65
C ALA A 72 -0.10 -6.82 -7.95
N ALA A 73 -0.53 -5.75 -7.27
CA ALA A 73 -1.83 -5.69 -6.62
C ALA A 73 -3.00 -5.84 -7.61
N GLU A 74 -2.89 -5.19 -8.77
CA GLU A 74 -3.90 -5.28 -9.83
C GLU A 74 -3.94 -6.70 -10.43
N ALA A 75 -2.79 -7.33 -10.66
CA ALA A 75 -2.68 -8.69 -11.16
C ALA A 75 -3.26 -9.71 -10.17
N LEU A 76 -2.87 -9.63 -8.89
CA LEU A 76 -3.40 -10.49 -7.82
C LEU A 76 -4.91 -10.34 -7.66
N SER A 77 -5.43 -9.10 -7.74
CA SER A 77 -6.87 -8.82 -7.60
C SER A 77 -7.74 -9.42 -8.72
N ARG A 78 -7.13 -9.83 -9.85
CA ARG A 78 -7.83 -10.49 -10.96
C ARG A 78 -7.90 -12.02 -10.80
N LEU A 79 -7.15 -12.60 -9.87
CA LEU A 79 -7.18 -14.04 -9.62
C LEU A 79 -8.47 -14.42 -8.90
N ASP A 80 -9.05 -15.56 -9.28
CA ASP A 80 -10.22 -16.15 -8.64
C ASP A 80 -10.02 -17.69 -8.51
N PRO A 81 -9.75 -18.21 -7.30
CA PRO A 81 -9.59 -17.48 -6.05
C PRO A 81 -8.24 -16.72 -5.97
N ILE A 82 -8.18 -15.67 -5.15
CA ILE A 82 -6.90 -15.04 -4.76
C ILE A 82 -6.10 -16.07 -3.92
N PRO A 83 -4.78 -16.24 -4.18
CA PRO A 83 -3.94 -17.16 -3.42
C PRO A 83 -3.98 -16.88 -1.91
N ALA A 84 -4.11 -17.92 -1.08
CA ALA A 84 -4.13 -17.79 0.37
C ALA A 84 -2.83 -17.15 0.93
N ASP A 85 -1.72 -17.40 0.23
CA ASP A 85 -0.38 -16.91 0.53
C ASP A 85 0.00 -15.67 -0.29
N PHE A 86 -0.97 -14.89 -0.80
CA PHE A 86 -0.72 -13.72 -1.65
C PHE A 86 0.27 -12.69 -1.05
N ARG A 87 0.52 -12.72 0.27
CA ARG A 87 1.51 -11.87 0.95
C ARG A 87 2.95 -12.35 0.78
N SER A 88 3.19 -13.53 0.20
CA SER A 88 4.52 -14.08 -0.07
C SER A 88 5.29 -13.19 -1.03
N ASP A 89 6.57 -12.94 -0.75
CA ASP A 89 7.42 -12.07 -1.57
C ASP A 89 7.60 -12.56 -3.01
N GLY A 90 7.27 -13.82 -3.31
CA GLY A 90 7.23 -14.33 -4.69
C GLY A 90 6.19 -13.64 -5.60
N TYR A 91 5.18 -12.98 -5.02
CA TYR A 91 4.16 -12.25 -5.76
C TYR A 91 4.44 -10.75 -5.89
N TRP A 92 5.39 -10.22 -5.14
CA TRP A 92 5.64 -8.78 -5.01
C TRP A 92 7.05 -8.43 -5.49
N PRO A 93 7.30 -7.17 -5.90
CA PRO A 93 8.66 -6.76 -6.24
C PRO A 93 9.58 -6.85 -5.02
N ALA A 94 10.76 -7.43 -5.22
CA ALA A 94 11.82 -7.48 -4.22
C ALA A 94 12.57 -6.13 -4.15
N TYR A 95 13.03 -5.77 -2.95
CA TYR A 95 14.02 -4.71 -2.78
C TYR A 95 15.37 -5.22 -3.30
N SER A 96 15.92 -4.60 -4.35
CA SER A 96 17.30 -4.87 -4.80
C SER A 96 18.29 -3.92 -4.13
#